data_AF-A0A2M6GF35-F1
#
_entry.id   AF-A0A2M6GF35-F1
#
_cell.length_a   1.000
_cell.length_b   1.000
_cell.length_c   1.000
_cell.angle_alpha   90.00
_cell.angle_beta   90.00
_cell.angle_gamma   90.00
#
_symmetry.space_group_name_H-M   'P 1'
#
loop_
_entity.id
_entity.type
_entity.pdbx_description
1 polymer ?
#
loop_
_entity_poly.entity_id
_entity_poly.type
_entity_poly.pdbx_seq_one_letter_code
_entity_poly.pdbx_strand_id
1 'polypeptide(L)'
;EQVSLQILDKLDRKLPGYESISGRYAAYFLGYISQNRKDLPKAKAYFAECVAFAKQTNEENSGYAIHSYLNLARISHQEKDIKQAKIYYNLVKDLADDKASQKEAKDYLKKYRKV
;
A
#
# COMPACT_ATOMS: atom_id res chain seq x y z
N GLU A 1 1.13 11.17 12.71
CA GLU A 1 2.21 10.20 12.98
C GLU A 1 2.07 9.53 14.34
N GLN A 2 2.16 10.27 15.46
CA GLN A 2 2.12 9.68 16.81
C GLN A 2 0.88 8.79 17.06
N VAL A 3 -0.31 9.26 16.67
CA VAL A 3 -1.55 8.48 16.80
C VAL A 3 -1.48 7.16 16.02
N SER A 4 -0.97 7.19 14.79
CA SER A 4 -0.80 5.99 13.96
C SER A 4 0.19 5.00 14.59
N LEU A 5 1.32 5.50 15.11
CA LEU A 5 2.29 4.66 15.82
C LEU A 5 1.67 4.00 17.06
N GLN A 6 0.88 4.76 17.83
CA GLN A 6 0.18 4.21 18.99
C GLN A 6 -0.87 3.15 18.61
N ILE A 7 -1.55 3.29 17.47
CA ILE A 7 -2.49 2.28 16.99
C ILE A 7 -1.74 0.99 16.65
N LEU A 8 -0.62 1.07 15.92
CA LEU A 8 0.17 -0.11 15.57
C LEU A 8 0.79 -0.79 16.80
N ASP A 9 1.29 -0.02 17.78
CA ASP A 9 1.78 -0.57 19.07
C ASP A 9 0.69 -1.36 19.80
N LYS A 10 -0.53 -0.82 19.87
CA LYS A 10 -1.64 -1.48 20.57
C LYS A 10 -2.13 -2.72 19.83
N LEU A 11 -2.05 -2.75 18.50
CA LEU A 11 -2.32 -3.93 17.67
C LEU A 11 -1.29 -5.03 17.90
N ASP A 12 0.00 -4.69 17.90
CA ASP A 12 1.09 -5.64 18.18
C ASP A 12 0.93 -6.28 19.58
N ARG A 13 0.48 -5.46 20.53
CA ARG A 13 0.15 -5.89 21.91
C ARG A 13 -1.20 -6.60 22.05
N LYS A 14 -1.93 -6.83 20.95
CA LYS A 14 -3.24 -7.52 20.88
C LYS A 14 -4.28 -6.96 21.84
N LEU A 15 -4.31 -5.64 22.02
CA LEU A 15 -5.29 -5.00 22.90
C LEU A 15 -6.70 -5.06 22.28
N PRO A 16 -7.74 -5.36 23.08
CA PRO A 16 -9.12 -5.38 22.59
C PRO A 16 -9.56 -3.99 22.10
N GLY A 17 -10.38 -3.96 21.05
CA GLY A 17 -10.85 -2.73 20.40
C GLY A 17 -9.88 -2.13 19.37
N TYR A 18 -8.71 -2.74 19.18
CA TYR A 18 -7.80 -2.43 18.09
C TYR A 18 -7.86 -3.58 17.08
N GLU A 19 -8.56 -3.36 15.98
CA GLU A 19 -8.75 -4.35 14.93
C GLU A 19 -7.88 -4.02 13.72
N SER A 20 -7.64 -5.01 12.86
CA SER A 20 -6.88 -4.87 11.62
C SER A 20 -7.38 -3.71 10.73
N ILE A 21 -8.66 -3.33 10.84
CA ILE A 21 -9.23 -2.14 10.19
C ILE A 21 -8.48 -0.86 10.62
N SER A 22 -8.27 -0.66 11.92
CA SER A 22 -7.54 0.51 12.45
C SER A 22 -6.05 0.48 12.05
N GLY A 23 -5.47 -0.72 11.97
CA GLY A 23 -4.10 -0.95 11.52
C GLY A 23 -3.88 -0.52 10.08
N ARG A 24 -4.82 -0.83 9.19
CA ARG A 24 -4.76 -0.42 7.78
C ARG A 24 -4.61 1.09 7.63
N TYR A 25 -5.46 1.86 8.31
CA TYR A 25 -5.39 3.33 8.24
C TYR A 25 -4.08 3.85 8.83
N ALA A 26 -3.70 3.34 10.00
CA ALA A 26 -2.47 3.76 10.68
C ALA A 26 -1.23 3.52 9.81
N ALA A 27 -1.11 2.31 9.26
CA ALA A 27 -0.03 1.93 8.36
C ALA A 27 0.00 2.81 7.10
N TYR A 28 -1.14 3.03 6.43
CA TYR A 28 -1.18 3.90 5.24
C TYR A 28 -0.64 5.32 5.53
N PHE A 29 -1.11 5.97 6.60
CA PHE A 29 -0.67 7.32 6.93
C PHE A 29 0.81 7.38 7.28
N LEU A 30 1.35 6.37 7.96
CA LEU A 30 2.78 6.28 8.23
C LEU A 30 3.61 6.06 6.96
N GLY A 31 3.10 5.26 6.02
CA GLY A 31 3.69 5.10 4.69
C GLY A 31 3.77 6.42 3.94
N TYR A 32 2.65 7.15 3.88
CA TYR A 32 2.58 8.46 3.23
C TYR A 32 3.53 9.49 3.86
N ILE A 33 3.57 9.57 5.20
CA ILE A 33 4.46 10.48 5.92
C ILE A 33 5.94 10.12 5.65
N SER A 34 6.28 8.84 5.67
CA SER A 34 7.65 8.37 5.41
C SER A 34 8.07 8.66 3.96
N GLN A 35 7.16 8.48 3.01
CA GLN A 35 7.39 8.83 1.60
C GLN A 35 7.65 10.33 1.42
N ASN A 36 6.86 11.20 2.05
CA ASN A 36 7.06 12.65 2.02
C ASN A 36 8.39 13.08 2.64
N ARG A 37 8.90 12.31 3.62
CA ARG A 37 10.24 12.48 4.21
C ARG A 37 11.36 11.85 3.38
N LYS A 38 11.05 11.28 2.22
CA LYS A 38 11.98 10.55 1.33
C LYS A 38 12.61 9.30 1.96
N ASP A 39 12.00 8.78 3.02
CA ASP A 39 12.37 7.49 3.63
C ASP A 39 11.59 6.38 2.92
N LEU A 40 12.05 6.02 1.72
CA LEU A 40 11.42 5.01 0.88
C LEU A 40 11.39 3.60 1.51
N PRO A 41 12.46 3.12 2.19
CA PRO A 41 12.42 1.83 2.87
C PRO A 41 11.30 1.76 3.92
N LYS A 42 11.18 2.80 4.75
CA LYS A 42 10.13 2.86 5.77
C LYS A 42 8.73 3.03 5.16
N ALA A 43 8.61 3.84 4.12
CA ALA A 43 7.36 3.98 3.38
C ALA A 43 6.87 2.64 2.80
N LYS A 44 7.79 1.90 2.17
CA LYS A 44 7.52 0.57 1.60
C LYS A 44 7.04 -0.41 2.66
N ALA A 45 7.70 -0.45 3.83
CA ALA A 45 7.30 -1.32 4.94
C ALA A 45 5.86 -1.03 5.40
N TYR A 46 5.52 0.23 5.61
CA TYR A 46 4.18 0.61 6.06
C TYR A 46 3.09 0.41 5.00
N PHE A 47 3.37 0.66 3.72
CA PHE A 47 2.41 0.32 2.67
C PHE A 47 2.20 -1.20 2.55
N ALA A 48 3.24 -2.01 2.75
CA ALA A 48 3.13 -3.46 2.81
C ALA A 48 2.29 -3.93 4.01
N GLU A 49 2.44 -3.29 5.16
CA GLU A 49 1.63 -3.55 6.35
C GLU A 49 0.16 -3.17 6.14
N CYS A 50 -0.11 -2.02 5.50
CA CYS A 50 -1.45 -1.60 5.12
C CYS A 50 -2.17 -2.65 4.25
N VAL A 51 -1.50 -3.20 3.24
CA VAL A 51 -2.11 -4.25 2.39
C VAL A 51 -2.26 -5.58 3.12
N ALA A 52 -1.38 -5.89 4.08
CA ALA A 52 -1.52 -7.07 4.93
C ALA A 52 -2.77 -6.98 5.82
N PHE A 53 -3.01 -5.82 6.44
CA PHE A 53 -4.24 -5.58 7.20
C PHE A 53 -5.48 -5.63 6.31
N ALA A 54 -5.42 -5.04 5.11
CA ALA A 54 -6.51 -5.12 4.14
C ALA A 54 -6.88 -6.55 3.76
N LYS A 55 -5.87 -7.42 3.58
CA LYS A 55 -6.08 -8.87 3.34
C LYS A 55 -6.77 -9.56 4.49
N GLN A 56 -6.35 -9.28 5.73
CA GLN A 56 -6.95 -9.88 6.93
C GLN A 56 -8.43 -9.54 7.11
N THR A 57 -8.86 -8.37 6.62
CA THR A 57 -10.24 -7.91 6.74
C THR A 57 -11.04 -8.04 5.45
N ASN A 58 -10.48 -8.66 4.40
CA ASN A 58 -11.08 -8.77 3.06
C ASN A 58 -11.44 -7.41 2.42
N GLU A 59 -10.63 -6.38 2.67
CA GLU A 59 -10.83 -5.00 2.17
C GLU A 59 -9.69 -4.57 1.23
N GLU A 60 -9.19 -5.49 0.41
CA GLU A 60 -8.11 -5.21 -0.55
C GLU A 60 -8.50 -4.24 -1.66
N ASN A 61 -9.80 -4.08 -1.92
CA ASN A 61 -10.36 -3.07 -2.83
C ASN A 61 -10.54 -1.70 -2.17
N SER A 62 -10.29 -1.57 -0.86
CA SER A 62 -10.38 -0.28 -0.18
C SER A 62 -9.41 0.73 -0.77
N GLY A 63 -9.80 2.01 -0.80
CA GLY A 63 -8.94 3.08 -1.35
C GLY A 63 -7.54 3.10 -0.72
N TYR A 64 -7.42 2.83 0.59
CA TYR A 64 -6.14 2.74 1.28
C TYR A 64 -5.25 1.60 0.76
N ALA A 65 -5.83 0.42 0.51
CA ALA A 65 -5.11 -0.72 -0.06
C ALA A 65 -4.70 -0.44 -1.51
N ILE A 66 -5.61 0.09 -2.33
CA ILE A 66 -5.34 0.47 -3.73
C ILE A 66 -4.20 1.49 -3.82
N HIS A 67 -4.25 2.56 -3.02
CA HIS A 67 -3.18 3.56 -2.99
C HIS A 67 -1.88 3.01 -2.41
N SER A 68 -1.93 2.06 -1.47
CA SER A 68 -0.73 1.37 -1.00
C SER A 68 -0.10 0.53 -2.09
N TYR A 69 -0.88 -0.24 -2.86
CA TYR A 69 -0.39 -0.99 -4.02
C TYR A 69 0.23 -0.07 -5.08
N LEU A 70 -0.39 1.07 -5.40
CA LEU A 70 0.19 2.06 -6.31
C LEU A 70 1.55 2.58 -5.81
N ASN A 71 1.66 2.93 -4.53
CA ASN A 71 2.92 3.41 -3.96
C ASN A 71 3.99 2.32 -3.92
N LEU A 72 3.63 1.10 -3.55
CA LEU A 72 4.53 -0.06 -3.63
C LEU A 72 5.02 -0.29 -5.05
N ALA A 73 4.14 -0.18 -6.05
CA ALA A 73 4.51 -0.32 -7.47
C ALA A 73 5.53 0.74 -7.90
N ARG A 74 5.29 2.00 -7.52
CA ARG A 74 6.19 3.12 -7.82
C ARG A 74 7.54 2.97 -7.12
N ILE A 75 7.55 2.54 -5.85
CA ILE A 75 8.79 2.29 -5.11
C ILE A 75 9.57 1.13 -5.75
N SER A 76 8.92 0.01 -6.05
CA SER A 76 9.56 -1.11 -6.77
C SER A 76 10.13 -0.69 -8.12
N HIS A 77 9.45 0.19 -8.85
CA HIS A 77 9.98 0.77 -10.08
C HIS A 77 11.26 1.59 -9.83
N GLN A 78 11.27 2.45 -8.80
CA GLN A 78 12.45 3.25 -8.43
C GLN A 78 13.63 2.36 -8.00
N GLU A 79 13.35 1.24 -7.35
CA GLU A 79 14.34 0.20 -6.99
C GLU A 79 14.78 -0.65 -8.20
N LYS A 80 14.30 -0.35 -9.41
CA LYS A 80 14.53 -1.10 -10.65
C LYS A 80 13.97 -2.52 -10.65
N ASP A 81 13.10 -2.85 -9.70
CA ASP A 81 12.35 -4.11 -9.65
C ASP A 81 11.05 -3.98 -10.47
N ILE A 82 11.20 -4.02 -11.79
CA ILE A 82 10.09 -3.90 -12.73
C ILE A 82 9.11 -5.08 -12.60
N LYS A 83 9.61 -6.27 -12.25
CA LYS A 83 8.77 -7.46 -12.09
C LYS A 83 7.80 -7.26 -10.92
N GLN A 84 8.30 -6.83 -9.77
CA GLN A 84 7.46 -6.57 -8.61
C GLN A 84 6.51 -5.39 -8.84
N ALA A 85 6.97 -4.33 -9.51
CA ALA A 85 6.10 -3.21 -9.88
C ALA A 85 4.90 -3.66 -10.74
N LYS A 86 5.12 -4.56 -11.71
CA LYS A 86 4.04 -5.11 -12.54
C LYS A 86 3.05 -5.96 -11.73
N ILE A 87 3.50 -6.70 -10.71
CA ILE A 87 2.61 -7.46 -9.84
C ILE A 87 1.66 -6.50 -9.12
N TYR A 88 2.18 -5.45 -8.49
CA TYR A 88 1.36 -4.46 -7.80
C TYR A 88 0.43 -3.70 -8.74
N TYR A 89 0.88 -3.31 -9.94
CA TYR A 89 0.00 -2.66 -10.91
C TYR A 89 -1.09 -3.60 -11.46
N ASN A 90 -0.85 -4.90 -11.59
CA ASN A 90 -1.94 -5.82 -11.91
C ASN A 90 -2.97 -5.91 -10.79
N LEU A 91 -2.55 -5.97 -9.53
CA LEU A 91 -3.48 -5.92 -8.39
C LEU A 91 -4.34 -4.65 -8.42
N VAL A 92 -3.75 -3.48 -8.68
CA VAL A 92 -4.52 -2.23 -8.82
C VAL A 92 -5.50 -2.30 -9.99
N LYS A 93 -5.07 -2.81 -11.15
CA LYS A 93 -5.94 -2.94 -12.33
C LYS A 93 -7.14 -3.84 -12.06
N ASP A 94 -6.97 -4.88 -11.25
CA ASP A 94 -8.00 -5.90 -10.96
C ASP A 94 -8.91 -5.51 -9.78
N LEU A 95 -8.38 -4.79 -8.78
CA LEU A 95 -9.09 -4.47 -7.53
C LEU A 95 -9.65 -3.04 -7.45
N ALA A 96 -9.09 -2.07 -8.19
CA ALA A 96 -9.49 -0.68 -8.06
C ALA A 96 -10.84 -0.41 -8.74
N ASP A 97 -11.75 0.26 -8.03
CA ASP A 97 -13.04 0.70 -8.57
C ASP A 97 -12.97 2.04 -9.31
N ASP A 98 -11.96 2.87 -9.01
CA ASP A 98 -11.83 4.19 -9.59
C ASP A 98 -11.03 4.19 -10.91
N LYS A 99 -11.47 5.03 -11.85
CA LYS A 99 -10.86 5.12 -13.18
C LYS A 99 -9.43 5.64 -13.16
N ALA A 100 -9.04 6.46 -12.18
CA ALA A 100 -7.72 7.08 -12.14
C ALA A 100 -6.65 6.04 -11.80
N SER A 101 -6.86 5.26 -10.74
CA SER A 101 -5.97 4.16 -10.34
C SER A 101 -5.86 3.10 -11.42
N GLN A 102 -6.99 2.69 -12.01
CA GLN A 102 -6.99 1.74 -13.13
C GLN A 102 -6.22 2.27 -14.34
N LYS A 103 -6.36 3.56 -14.67
CA LYS A 103 -5.67 4.17 -15.81
C LYS A 103 -4.16 4.15 -15.60
N GLU A 104 -3.67 4.59 -14.45
CA GLU A 104 -2.24 4.55 -14.13
C GLU A 104 -1.67 3.13 -14.27
N ALA A 105 -2.35 2.14 -13.70
CA ALA A 105 -1.95 0.76 -13.77
C ALA A 105 -1.87 0.23 -15.21
N LYS A 106 -2.91 0.49 -16.01
CA LYS A 106 -2.97 0.08 -17.43
C LYS A 106 -1.87 0.74 -18.25
N ASP A 107 -1.64 2.03 -18.06
CA ASP A 107 -0.60 2.78 -18.78
C ASP A 107 0.80 2.25 -18.45
N TYR A 108 1.07 1.97 -17.17
CA TYR A 108 2.34 1.37 -16.76
C TYR A 108 2.52 -0.04 -17.36
N LEU A 109 1.52 -0.91 -17.23
CA LEU A 109 1.60 -2.28 -17.74
C LEU A 109 1.78 -2.32 -19.27
N LYS A 110 1.16 -1.38 -20.00
CA LYS A 110 1.36 -1.22 -21.45
C LYS A 110 2.80 -0.82 -21.77
N LYS A 111 3.37 0.13 -21.02
CA LYS A 111 4.74 0.62 -21.20
C LYS A 111 5.79 -0.46 -20.92
N TYR A 112 5.58 -1.29 -19.89
CA TYR A 112 6.53 -2.33 -19.46
C TYR A 112 6.09 -3.75 -19.85
N ARG A 113 5.33 -3.90 -20.95
CA ARG A 113 4.81 -5.20 -21.39
C ARG A 113 5.90 -6.23 -21.69
N LYS A 114 7.04 -5.79 -22.26
CA LYS A 114 8.13 -6.63 -22.77
C LYS A 114 9.26 -6.88 -21.76
N VAL A 115 9.19 -6.26 -20.58
CA VAL A 115 10.12 -6.49 -19.46
C VAL A 115 9.55 -7.55 -18.54
#